data_AF-A0A6G3Y0J9-F1
#
_entry.id   AF-A0A6G3Y0J9-F1
#
_cell.length_a   1.000
_cell.length_b   1.000
_cell.length_c   1.000
_cell.angle_alpha   90.00
_cell.angle_beta   90.00
_cell.angle_gamma   90.00
#
_symmetry.space_group_name_H-M   'P 1'
#
loop_
_entity.id
_entity.type
_entity.pdbx_description
1 polymer ?
#
loop_
_entity_poly.entity_id
_entity_poly.type
_entity_poly.pdbx_seq_one_letter_code
_entity_poly.pdbx_strand_id
1 'polypeptide(L)'
;WRDWCQVDCVLDPERLFNDVGYLMDIAIGEDDGTAKGRWRLLLLEDCDELIRGEARHTAGQALSRLLNLTDGLLGQGRNVLVGVTTNEDLERLHPAVVRPGRCLARIEVGPLTRQESVAWLGTDEGVSREGNSLAELYALRRGFGPASVPKQDAGADAGLYL
;
A
#
# COMPACT_ATOMS: atom_id res chain seq x y z
N TRP A 1 -12.13 0.65 -15.90
CA TRP A 1 -12.26 1.35 -14.60
C TRP A 1 -12.39 2.86 -14.76
N ARG A 2 -11.63 3.48 -15.68
CA ARG A 2 -11.65 4.94 -15.92
C ARG A 2 -13.05 5.53 -16.13
N ASP A 3 -13.95 4.81 -16.79
CA ASP A 3 -15.31 5.32 -17.10
C ASP A 3 -16.18 5.51 -15.86
N TRP A 4 -15.91 4.77 -14.77
CA TRP A 4 -16.75 4.77 -13.56
C TRP A 4 -16.00 5.21 -12.29
N CYS A 5 -14.67 5.24 -12.31
CA CYS A 5 -13.83 5.62 -11.17
C CYS A 5 -12.73 6.61 -11.58
N GLN A 6 -12.54 7.64 -10.77
CA GLN A 6 -11.33 8.48 -10.75
C GLN A 6 -10.40 7.98 -9.66
N VAL A 7 -9.09 7.92 -9.92
CA VAL A 7 -8.08 7.51 -8.95
C VAL A 7 -7.18 8.70 -8.67
N ASP A 8 -7.05 9.09 -7.40
CA ASP A 8 -6.11 10.11 -6.96
C ASP A 8 -5.09 9.48 -6.03
N CYS A 9 -3.83 9.55 -6.42
CA CYS A 9 -2.71 9.01 -5.66
C CYS A 9 -2.20 10.06 -4.67
N VAL A 10 -2.08 9.68 -3.41
CA VAL A 10 -1.43 10.48 -2.36
C VAL A 10 -0.11 9.81 -2.03
N LEU A 11 0.99 10.52 -2.27
CA LEU A 11 2.36 10.03 -2.07
C LEU A 11 2.94 10.41 -0.71
N ASP A 12 2.26 11.30 0.02
CA ASP A 12 2.70 11.84 1.32
C ASP A 12 1.63 11.59 2.41
N PRO A 13 1.32 10.32 2.72
CA PRO A 13 0.21 9.99 3.61
C PRO A 13 0.41 10.58 5.02
N GLU A 14 1.65 10.64 5.52
CA GLU A 14 1.95 11.28 6.81
C GLU A 14 1.49 12.73 6.89
N ARG A 15 1.72 13.51 5.82
CA ARG A 15 1.31 14.91 5.77
C ARG A 15 -0.21 15.01 5.68
N LEU A 16 -0.84 14.17 4.85
CA LEU A 16 -2.30 14.08 4.74
C LEU A 16 -2.97 13.90 6.10
N PHE A 17 -2.42 13.03 6.96
CA PHE A 17 -3.02 12.74 8.26
C PHE A 17 -2.73 13.78 9.35
N ASN A 18 -1.69 14.60 9.16
CA ASN A 18 -1.32 15.68 10.09
C ASN A 18 -1.96 17.02 9.73
N ASP A 19 -2.39 17.20 8.49
CA ASP A 19 -3.02 18.42 7.98
C ASP A 19 -4.50 18.18 7.65
N VAL A 20 -5.39 18.69 8.51
CA VAL A 20 -6.85 18.57 8.33
C VAL A 20 -7.31 19.33 7.08
N GLY A 21 -6.68 20.46 6.74
CA GLY A 21 -7.02 21.21 5.54
C GLY A 21 -6.72 20.39 4.28
N TYR A 22 -5.51 19.82 4.22
CA TYR A 22 -5.10 18.95 3.12
C TYR A 22 -6.02 17.73 2.99
N LEU A 23 -6.38 17.09 4.11
CA LEU A 23 -7.32 15.97 4.12
C LEU A 23 -8.68 16.35 3.53
N MET A 24 -9.22 17.52 3.92
CA MET A 24 -10.50 18.01 3.42
C MET A 24 -10.42 18.36 1.93
N ASP A 25 -9.35 19.02 1.49
CA ASP A 25 -9.15 19.40 0.09
C ASP A 25 -9.05 18.15 -0.79
N ILE A 26 -8.31 17.13 -0.37
CA ILE A 26 -8.22 15.87 -1.12
C ILE A 26 -9.55 15.15 -1.12
N ALA A 27 -10.26 15.07 0.00
CA ALA A 27 -11.50 14.31 0.08
C ALA A 27 -12.68 15.00 -0.63
N ILE A 28 -12.70 16.35 -0.65
CA ILE A 28 -13.62 17.13 -1.47
C ILE A 28 -13.19 17.03 -2.95
N GLY A 29 -11.94 17.30 -3.29
CA GLY A 29 -11.47 17.34 -4.68
C GLY A 29 -12.18 18.34 -5.56
N GLU A 30 -11.67 18.50 -6.78
CA GLU A 30 -12.25 19.41 -7.77
C GLU A 30 -13.52 18.80 -8.36
N ASP A 31 -14.67 19.42 -8.10
CA ASP A 31 -15.95 19.00 -8.67
C ASP A 31 -16.08 19.59 -10.07
N ASP A 32 -15.57 18.88 -11.09
CA ASP A 32 -15.58 19.33 -12.50
C ASP A 32 -16.98 19.42 -13.15
N GLY A 33 -18.06 19.52 -12.36
CA GLY A 33 -19.45 19.68 -12.81
C GLY A 33 -20.03 18.54 -13.66
N THR A 34 -19.17 17.62 -14.12
CA THR A 34 -19.45 16.53 -15.06
C THR A 34 -19.48 15.16 -14.38
N ALA A 35 -19.13 15.10 -13.08
CA ALA A 35 -18.84 13.86 -12.35
C ALA A 35 -19.93 13.41 -11.36
N LYS A 36 -21.20 13.80 -11.57
CA LYS A 36 -22.30 13.29 -10.73
C LYS A 36 -22.38 11.75 -10.86
N GLY A 37 -21.97 11.06 -9.79
CA GLY A 37 -22.12 9.60 -9.63
C GLY A 37 -20.89 8.74 -9.90
N ARG A 38 -19.75 9.30 -10.36
CA ARG A 38 -18.51 8.51 -10.49
C ARG A 38 -17.90 8.21 -9.13
N TRP A 39 -17.33 7.02 -8.98
CA TRP A 39 -16.55 6.65 -7.82
C TRP A 39 -15.21 7.38 -7.82
N ARG A 40 -14.66 7.61 -6.63
CA ARG A 40 -13.35 8.20 -6.44
C ARG A 40 -12.53 7.30 -5.52
N LEU A 41 -11.38 6.84 -5.98
CA LEU A 41 -10.43 6.03 -5.22
C LEU A 41 -9.27 6.92 -4.79
N LEU A 42 -9.19 7.19 -3.49
CA LEU A 42 -8.02 7.79 -2.86
C LEU A 42 -7.01 6.68 -2.59
N LEU A 43 -5.92 6.64 -3.35
CA LEU A 43 -4.86 5.64 -3.22
C LEU A 43 -3.70 6.23 -2.41
N LEU A 44 -3.61 5.85 -1.14
CA LEU A 44 -2.52 6.25 -0.26
C LEU A 44 -1.34 5.31 -0.49
N GLU A 45 -0.27 5.84 -1.07
CA GLU A 45 0.95 5.09 -1.35
C GLU A 45 1.90 5.08 -0.16
N ASP A 46 2.66 4.00 -0.02
CA ASP A 46 3.76 3.85 0.95
C ASP A 46 3.37 4.24 2.39
N CYS A 47 2.31 3.59 2.89
CA CYS A 47 1.86 3.81 4.27
C CYS A 47 2.72 3.04 5.29
N ASP A 48 3.92 2.58 4.95
CA ASP A 48 4.75 1.70 5.78
C ASP A 48 4.98 2.29 7.19
N GLU A 49 5.34 3.56 7.31
CA GLU A 49 5.58 4.23 8.60
C GLU A 49 4.31 4.35 9.46
N LEU A 50 3.15 4.50 8.82
CA LEU A 50 1.86 4.51 9.49
C LEU A 50 1.48 3.11 10.01
N ILE A 51 2.01 2.05 9.40
CA ILE A 51 1.71 0.66 9.80
C ILE A 51 2.78 0.07 10.74
N ARG A 52 4.05 0.48 10.63
CA ARG A 52 5.20 -0.03 11.42
C ARG A 52 5.23 0.42 12.88
N GLY A 53 4.83 1.66 13.18
CA GLY A 53 5.28 2.34 14.41
C GLY A 53 4.64 1.90 15.75
N GLU A 54 5.35 2.17 16.85
CA GLU A 54 4.89 2.11 18.27
C GLU A 54 3.61 2.93 18.53
N ALA A 55 3.21 3.76 17.57
CA ALA A 55 2.02 4.56 17.55
C ALA A 55 0.83 3.85 16.87
N ARG A 56 0.61 2.55 17.13
CA ARG A 56 -0.63 1.82 16.74
C ARG A 56 -1.90 2.62 17.06
N HIS A 57 -1.85 3.42 18.12
CA HIS A 57 -2.92 4.36 18.49
C HIS A 57 -2.97 5.59 17.58
N THR A 58 -1.87 6.31 17.34
CA THR A 58 -1.88 7.55 16.55
C THR A 58 -2.18 7.28 15.07
N ALA A 59 -1.53 6.28 14.46
CA ALA A 59 -1.79 5.91 13.07
C ALA A 59 -3.18 5.27 12.91
N GLY A 60 -3.58 4.43 13.86
CA GLY A 60 -4.95 3.90 13.93
C GLY A 60 -6.00 5.01 14.05
N GLN A 61 -5.72 6.08 14.79
CA GLN A 61 -6.59 7.25 14.89
C GLN A 61 -6.60 8.10 13.62
N ALA A 62 -5.44 8.31 12.99
CA ALA A 62 -5.34 8.98 11.70
C ALA A 62 -6.19 8.27 10.62
N LEU A 63 -6.02 6.96 10.49
CA LEU A 63 -6.79 6.16 9.55
C LEU A 63 -8.27 6.10 9.93
N SER A 64 -8.60 6.03 11.23
CA SER A 64 -10.00 6.11 11.70
C SER A 64 -10.65 7.47 11.41
N ARG A 65 -9.91 8.58 11.47
CA ARG A 65 -10.41 9.91 11.13
C ARG A 65 -10.74 10.01 9.64
N LEU A 66 -9.85 9.50 8.78
CA LEU A 66 -10.12 9.39 7.35
C LEU A 66 -11.37 8.54 7.08
N LEU A 67 -11.48 7.35 7.70
CA LEU A 67 -12.65 6.49 7.54
C LEU A 67 -13.94 7.14 8.06
N ASN A 68 -13.90 7.84 9.19
CA ASN A 68 -15.09 8.54 9.70
C ASN A 68 -15.52 9.68 8.76
N LEU A 69 -14.56 10.32 8.10
CA LEU A 69 -14.80 11.38 7.13
C LEU A 69 -15.41 10.82 5.83
N THR A 70 -14.99 9.62 5.40
CA THR A 70 -15.61 8.90 4.27
C THR A 70 -16.95 8.26 4.63
N ASP A 71 -17.12 7.72 5.83
CA ASP A 71 -18.37 7.07 6.29
C ASP A 71 -19.48 8.08 6.59
N GLY A 72 -19.12 9.29 7.04
CA GLY A 72 -20.05 10.30 7.53
C GLY A 72 -20.33 11.42 6.53
N LEU A 73 -19.48 12.46 6.52
CA LEU A 73 -19.76 13.75 5.87
C LEU A 73 -19.71 13.68 4.34
N LEU A 74 -18.80 12.87 3.78
CA LEU A 74 -18.63 12.73 2.33
C LEU A 74 -19.34 11.50 1.75
N GLY A 75 -19.51 10.43 2.52
CA GLY A 75 -20.21 9.21 2.08
C GLY A 75 -21.71 9.40 1.86
N GLN A 76 -22.33 10.41 2.46
CA GLN A 76 -23.74 10.75 2.28
C GLN A 76 -24.04 11.46 0.94
N GLY A 77 -23.02 11.81 0.14
CA GLY A 77 -23.21 12.51 -1.14
C GLY A 77 -22.24 12.13 -2.24
N ARG A 78 -21.20 11.34 -1.96
CA ARG A 78 -20.17 10.94 -2.92
C ARG A 78 -19.71 9.50 -2.71
N ASN A 79 -19.41 8.85 -3.83
CA ASN A 79 -18.94 7.48 -3.91
C ASN A 79 -17.41 7.44 -3.71
N VAL A 80 -16.92 7.37 -2.47
CA VAL A 80 -15.47 7.37 -2.16
C VAL A 80 -14.99 5.99 -1.71
N LEU A 81 -13.86 5.56 -2.27
CA LEU A 81 -13.07 4.40 -1.86
C LEU A 81 -11.70 4.87 -1.38
N VAL A 82 -11.17 4.20 -0.36
CA VAL A 82 -9.80 4.42 0.11
C VAL A 82 -9.01 3.13 -0.13
N GLY A 83 -7.95 3.23 -0.91
CA GLY A 83 -6.94 2.20 -1.09
C GLY A 83 -5.69 2.59 -0.31
N VAL A 84 -5.10 1.64 0.39
CA VAL A 84 -3.86 1.84 1.14
C VAL A 84 -2.86 0.82 0.63
N THR A 85 -1.67 1.27 0.21
CA THR A 85 -0.56 0.39 -0.14
C THR A 85 0.47 0.42 0.99
N THR A 86 1.04 -0.75 1.27
CA THR A 86 2.10 -0.92 2.26
C THR A 86 2.80 -2.25 2.00
N ASN A 87 4.09 -2.31 2.30
CA ASN A 87 4.88 -3.55 2.35
C ASN A 87 4.87 -4.19 3.75
N GLU A 88 4.15 -3.59 4.71
CA GLU A 88 4.03 -4.11 6.06
C GLU A 88 2.93 -5.14 6.21
N ASP A 89 3.06 -5.97 7.25
CA ASP A 89 2.02 -6.92 7.61
C ASP A 89 0.75 -6.20 8.11
N LEU A 90 -0.34 -6.40 7.36
CA LEU A 90 -1.66 -5.85 7.65
C LEU A 90 -2.27 -6.40 8.95
N GLU A 91 -1.74 -7.46 9.56
CA GLU A 91 -2.11 -7.89 10.93
C GLU A 91 -1.88 -6.79 11.99
N ARG A 92 -1.08 -5.77 11.65
CA ARG A 92 -0.79 -4.63 12.52
C ARG A 92 -1.80 -3.49 12.41
N LEU A 93 -2.75 -3.56 11.48
CA LEU A 93 -3.79 -2.54 11.30
C LEU A 93 -4.73 -2.45 12.49
N HIS A 94 -5.20 -1.23 12.77
CA HIS A 94 -6.10 -0.96 13.87
C HIS A 94 -7.46 -1.66 13.69
N PRO A 95 -8.03 -2.32 14.72
CA PRO A 95 -9.30 -3.05 14.62
C PRO A 95 -10.46 -2.23 14.06
N ALA A 96 -10.48 -0.91 14.24
CA ALA A 96 -11.53 -0.04 13.70
C ALA A 96 -11.56 0.05 12.18
N VAL A 97 -10.47 -0.31 11.51
CA VAL A 97 -10.29 -0.29 10.04
C VAL A 97 -10.77 -1.60 9.43
N VAL A 98 -10.42 -2.73 10.07
CA VAL A 98 -10.76 -4.08 9.60
C VAL A 98 -12.17 -4.54 10.01
N ARG A 99 -12.96 -3.68 10.67
CA ARG A 99 -14.34 -3.98 11.06
C ARG A 99 -15.22 -4.24 9.82
N PRO A 100 -16.17 -5.19 9.90
CA PRO A 100 -17.16 -5.40 8.85
C PRO A 100 -17.89 -4.11 8.50
N GLY A 101 -18.03 -3.82 7.20
CA GLY A 101 -18.65 -2.60 6.68
C GLY A 101 -17.70 -1.42 6.45
N ARG A 102 -16.42 -1.51 6.84
CA ARG A 102 -15.38 -0.50 6.58
C ARG A 102 -14.25 -1.01 5.69
N CYS A 103 -13.78 -2.24 5.95
CA CYS A 103 -12.84 -2.92 5.08
C CYS A 103 -13.61 -3.73 4.04
N LEU A 104 -13.50 -3.31 2.77
CA LEU A 104 -14.15 -4.00 1.64
C LEU A 104 -13.33 -5.20 1.16
N ALA A 105 -12.00 -5.07 1.16
CA ALA A 105 -11.10 -6.12 0.69
C ALA A 105 -9.71 -5.97 1.34
N ARG A 106 -9.06 -7.11 1.57
CA ARG A 106 -7.65 -7.21 1.87
C ARG A 106 -6.99 -7.99 0.75
N ILE A 107 -6.06 -7.37 0.03
CA ILE A 107 -5.41 -7.96 -1.14
C ILE A 107 -3.92 -8.02 -0.84
N GLU A 108 -3.39 -9.24 -0.81
CA GLU A 108 -1.96 -9.48 -0.69
C GLU A 108 -1.36 -9.68 -2.09
N VAL A 109 -0.28 -8.95 -2.39
CA VAL A 109 0.44 -9.05 -3.66
C VAL A 109 1.80 -9.68 -3.37
N GLY A 110 1.82 -11.01 -3.45
CA GLY A 110 3.04 -11.81 -3.29
C GLY A 110 3.91 -11.85 -4.55
N PRO A 111 5.02 -12.62 -4.51
CA PRO A 111 5.78 -12.91 -5.71
C PRO A 111 4.91 -13.61 -6.75
N LEU A 112 5.17 -13.31 -8.03
CA LEU A 112 4.56 -14.05 -9.13
C LEU A 112 5.12 -15.47 -9.12
N THR A 113 4.29 -16.46 -9.39
CA THR A 113 4.76 -17.84 -9.59
C THR A 113 5.79 -17.90 -10.70
N ARG A 114 6.59 -18.97 -10.78
CA ARG A 114 7.53 -19.14 -11.91
C ARG A 114 6.82 -19.01 -13.27
N GLN A 115 5.63 -19.60 -13.41
CA GLN A 115 4.89 -19.55 -14.67
C GLN A 115 4.47 -18.12 -15.03
N GLU A 116 3.92 -17.37 -14.07
CA GLU A 116 3.55 -15.96 -14.26
C GLU A 116 4.77 -15.07 -14.51
N SER A 117 5.88 -15.34 -13.81
CA SER A 117 7.16 -14.65 -13.97
C SER A 117 7.73 -14.82 -15.37
N VAL A 118 7.76 -16.07 -15.89
CA VAL A 118 8.20 -16.38 -17.25
C VAL A 118 7.28 -15.72 -18.27
N ALA A 119 5.96 -15.78 -18.06
CA ALA A 119 4.99 -15.16 -18.95
C ALA A 119 5.13 -13.62 -18.98
N TRP A 120 5.40 -13.00 -17.83
CA TRP A 120 5.60 -11.56 -17.71
C TRP A 120 6.91 -11.11 -18.35
N LEU A 121 8.00 -11.86 -18.12
CA LEU A 121 9.35 -11.52 -18.60
C LEU A 121 9.54 -11.87 -20.09
N GLY A 122 8.84 -12.88 -20.59
CA GLY A 122 8.97 -13.41 -21.95
C GLY A 122 10.12 -14.41 -22.12
N THR A 123 10.83 -14.75 -21.04
CA THR A 123 11.92 -15.73 -20.98
C THR A 123 11.97 -16.36 -19.60
N ASP A 124 12.61 -17.53 -19.47
CA ASP A 124 12.86 -18.17 -18.19
C ASP A 124 14.29 -18.00 -17.68
N GLU A 125 15.14 -17.30 -18.43
CA GLU A 125 16.47 -16.90 -18.01
C GLU A 125 16.41 -15.98 -16.78
N GLY A 126 17.10 -16.37 -15.71
CA GLY A 126 17.16 -15.61 -14.45
C GLY A 126 15.93 -15.74 -13.54
N VAL A 127 14.85 -16.40 -13.98
CA VAL A 127 13.65 -16.60 -13.16
C VAL A 127 13.90 -17.71 -12.13
N SER A 128 13.64 -17.41 -10.85
CA SER A 128 13.77 -18.36 -9.75
C SER A 128 12.78 -19.53 -9.85
N ARG A 129 13.10 -20.64 -9.18
CA ARG A 129 12.21 -21.83 -9.13
C ARG A 129 10.88 -21.52 -8.47
N GLU A 130 10.89 -20.68 -7.44
CA GLU A 130 9.68 -20.28 -6.71
C GLU A 130 8.95 -19.12 -7.40
N GLY A 131 9.55 -18.52 -8.43
CA GLY A 131 9.10 -17.28 -9.03
C GLY A 131 9.75 -16.06 -8.40
N ASN A 132 9.32 -14.87 -8.81
CA ASN A 132 10.00 -13.62 -8.49
C ASN A 132 9.01 -12.52 -8.10
N SER A 133 9.48 -11.60 -7.27
CA SER A 133 8.75 -10.35 -7.04
C SER A 133 8.75 -9.49 -8.32
N LEU A 134 7.77 -8.59 -8.43
CA LEU A 134 7.74 -7.62 -9.53
C LEU A 134 9.03 -6.78 -9.59
N ALA A 135 9.61 -6.44 -8.44
CA ALA A 135 10.87 -5.69 -8.38
C ALA A 135 12.04 -6.48 -8.99
N GLU A 136 12.17 -7.76 -8.67
CA GLU A 136 13.17 -8.65 -9.26
C GLU A 136 12.96 -8.81 -10.76
N LEU A 137 11.72 -8.95 -11.21
CA LEU A 137 11.40 -9.06 -12.64
C LEU A 137 11.75 -7.77 -13.41
N TYR A 138 11.50 -6.59 -12.83
CA TYR A 138 11.96 -5.33 -13.40
C TYR A 138 13.49 -5.21 -13.43
N ALA A 139 14.18 -5.72 -12.41
CA ALA A 139 15.65 -5.78 -12.38
C ALA A 139 16.19 -6.68 -13.51
N LEU A 140 15.67 -7.90 -13.63
CA LEU A 140 16.02 -8.85 -14.70
C LEU A 140 15.77 -8.25 -16.08
N ARG A 141 14.61 -7.62 -16.29
CA ARG A 141 14.26 -6.97 -17.57
C ARG A 141 15.18 -5.82 -17.95
N ARG A 142 15.77 -5.14 -16.95
CA ARG A 142 16.75 -4.07 -17.14
C ARG A 142 18.20 -4.57 -17.18
N GLY A 143 18.43 -5.89 -17.07
CA GLY A 143 19.76 -6.49 -17.06
C GLY A 143 20.51 -6.34 -15.73
N PHE A 144 19.82 -5.92 -14.65
CA PHE A 144 20.39 -5.94 -13.32
C PHE A 144 20.22 -7.35 -12.74
N GLY A 145 21.34 -8.02 -12.44
CA GLY A 145 21.32 -9.24 -11.64
C GLY A 145 20.73 -8.98 -10.26
N PRO A 146 20.18 -10.00 -9.57
CA PRO A 146 19.63 -9.82 -8.24
C PRO A 146 20.66 -9.17 -7.34
N ALA A 147 20.28 -8.10 -6.63
CA ALA A 147 21.14 -7.47 -5.64
C ALA A 147 21.46 -8.54 -4.59
N SER A 148 22.69 -9.06 -4.64
CA SER A 148 23.17 -10.01 -3.64
C SER A 148 23.22 -9.25 -2.31
N VAL A 149 22.32 -9.56 -1.39
CA VAL A 149 22.52 -9.20 0.01
C VAL A 149 23.86 -9.83 0.42
N PRO A 150 24.86 -9.05 0.84
CA PRO A 150 26.09 -9.64 1.37
C PRO A 150 25.69 -10.59 2.49
N LYS A 151 26.12 -11.85 2.41
CA LYS A 151 26.03 -12.74 3.57
C LYS A 151 26.65 -11.97 4.74
N GLN A 152 25.85 -11.66 5.75
CA GLN A 152 26.41 -11.47 7.08
C GLN A 152 27.02 -12.83 7.41
N ASP A 153 28.32 -12.97 7.16
CA ASP A 153 29.08 -14.02 7.80
C ASP A 153 28.86 -13.79 9.28
N ALA A 154 28.05 -14.69 9.88
CA ALA A 154 28.01 -14.85 11.31
C ALA A 154 29.44 -15.20 11.70
N GLY A 155 30.19 -14.15 12.06
CA GLY A 155 31.50 -14.26 12.66
C GLY A 155 31.35 -15.13 13.89
N ALA A 156 31.61 -16.41 13.70
CA ALA A 156 32.16 -17.26 14.74
C ALA A 156 33.46 -16.58 15.16
N ASP A 157 33.39 -15.76 16.20
CA ASP A 157 34.54 -15.63 17.07
C ASP A 157 34.13 -15.95 18.50
N ALA A 158 34.80 -16.97 18.97
CA ALA A 158 34.66 -17.56 20.28
C ALA A 158 35.11 -16.54 21.33
N GLY A 159 34.31 -16.39 22.38
CA GLY A 159 34.65 -15.60 23.55
C GLY A 159 34.12 -16.23 24.82
N LEU A 160 34.58 -17.45 25.12
CA LEU A 160 34.38 -18.11 26.40
C LEU A 160 35.44 -17.60 27.38
N TYR A 161 35.08 -16.74 28.33
CA TYR A 161 35.83 -16.60 29.59
C TYR A 161 34.86 -16.29 30.74
N LEU A 162 34.81 -17.27 31.65
CA LEU A 162 34.48 -17.28 33.10
C LEU A 162 33.63 -16.14 33.68
#